data_AF-A0A800IC32-F1
#
_entry.id   AF-A0A800IC32-F1
#
_cell.length_a   1.000
_cell.length_b   1.000
_cell.length_c   1.000
_cell.angle_alpha   90.00
_cell.angle_beta   90.00
_cell.angle_gamma   90.00
#
_symmetry.space_group_name_H-M   'P 1'
#
loop_
_entity.id
_entity.type
_entity.pdbx_description
1 polymer ?
#
loop_
_entity_poly.entity_id
_entity_poly.type
_entity_poly.pdbx_seq_one_letter_code
_entity_poly.pdbx_strand_id
1 'polypeptide(L)' 'MDGNGRWAELKGLPRTEGHTAGEQSLMDVLEGADELGVKWFTVFAFST' A
#
# COMPACT_ATOMS: atom_id res chain seq x y z
N MET A 1 -4.45 0.02 -1.31
CA MET A 1 -4.17 -1.39 -1.68
C MET A 1 -4.86 -2.32 -0.70
N ASP A 2 -5.38 -3.45 -1.16
CA ASP A 2 -6.06 -4.44 -0.29
C ASP A 2 -5.05 -5.41 0.36
N GLY A 3 -5.44 -6.04 1.47
CA GLY A 3 -4.68 -7.09 2.13
C GLY A 3 -3.84 -6.64 3.32
N ASN A 4 -3.69 -5.33 3.55
CA ASN A 4 -2.90 -4.76 4.66
C ASN A 4 -3.26 -5.38 6.03
N GLY A 5 -4.56 -5.46 6.35
CA GLY A 5 -5.02 -6.07 7.60
C GLY A 5 -4.68 -7.56 7.71
N ARG A 6 -4.88 -8.33 6.63
CA ARG A 6 -4.53 -9.76 6.58
C ARG A 6 -3.03 -9.99 6.75
N TRP A 7 -2.20 -9.14 6.14
CA TRP A 7 -0.75 -9.18 6.28
C TRP A 7 -0.31 -8.98 7.73
N ALA A 8 -0.92 -8.05 8.45
CA ALA A 8 -0.62 -7.80 9.87
C ALA A 8 -1.07 -8.97 10.76
N GLU A 9 -2.28 -9.50 10.51
CA GLU A 9 -2.84 -10.65 11.25
C GLU A 9 -1.95 -11.89 11.13
N LEU A 10 -1.44 -12.20 9.94
CA LEU A 10 -0.51 -13.32 9.70
C LEU A 10 0.81 -13.17 10.48
N LYS A 11 1.15 -11.95 10.91
CA LYS A 11 2.36 -11.64 11.68
C LYS A 11 2.08 -11.42 13.17
N GLY A 12 0.83 -11.59 13.61
CA GLY A 12 0.43 -11.33 15.00
C GLY A 12 0.51 -9.85 15.39
N LEU A 13 0.42 -8.94 14.41
CA LEU A 13 0.53 -7.50 14.61
C LEU A 13 -0.86 -6.83 14.61
N PRO A 14 -1.01 -5.65 15.25
CA PRO A 14 -2.19 -4.80 15.07
C PRO A 14 -2.43 -4.47 13.60
N ARG A 15 -3.70 -4.39 13.18
CA ARG A 15 -4.07 -4.08 11.79
C ARG A 15 -3.46 -2.76 11.28
N THR A 16 -3.25 -1.79 12.16
CA THR A 16 -2.61 -0.50 11.86
C THR A 16 -1.19 -0.67 11.31
N GLU A 17 -0.43 -1.66 11.80
CA GLU A 17 0.92 -1.96 11.29
C GLU A 17 0.88 -2.39 9.82
N GLY A 18 -0.18 -3.09 9.43
CA GLY A 18 -0.39 -3.46 8.03
C GLY A 18 -0.65 -2.24 7.15
N HIS A 19 -1.32 -1.20 7.67
CA HIS A 19 -1.51 0.05 6.94
C HIS A 19 -0.20 0.83 6.80
N THR A 20 0.62 0.88 7.85
CA THR A 20 1.97 1.48 7.79
C THR A 20 2.87 0.75 6.80
N ALA A 21 2.86 -0.59 6.79
CA ALA A 21 3.59 -1.36 5.77
C ALA A 21 3.04 -1.10 4.35
N GLY A 22 1.73 -0.91 4.23
CA GLY A 22 1.07 -0.56 2.97
C GLY A 22 1.47 0.81 2.42
N GLU A 23 1.82 1.78 3.27
CA GLU A 23 2.35 3.09 2.86
C GLU A 23 3.72 2.93 2.17
N GLN A 24 4.64 2.19 2.79
CA GLN A 24 5.96 1.92 2.22
C GLN A 24 5.83 1.22 0.86
N SER A 25 5.00 0.19 0.79
CA SER A 25 4.77 -0.53 -0.48
C SER A 25 4.12 0.34 -1.56
N LEU A 26 3.31 1.34 -1.19
CA LEU A 26 2.76 2.28 -2.16
C LEU A 26 3.86 3.19 -2.72
N MET A 27 4.77 3.68 -1.88
CA MET A 27 5.88 4.52 -2.31
C MET A 27 6.79 3.80 -3.31
N ASP A 28 7.16 2.55 -3.03
CA ASP A 28 7.99 1.75 -3.92
C ASP A 28 7.34 1.57 -5.30
N VAL A 29 6.01 1.40 -5.35
CA VAL A 29 5.25 1.28 -6.61
C VAL A 29 5.20 2.62 -7.35
N LEU A 30 5.04 3.74 -6.64
CA LEU A 30 5.02 5.08 -7.25
C LEU A 30 6.38 5.44 -7.85
N GLU A 31 7.48 5.12 -7.16
CA GLU A 31 8.84 5.33 -7.67
C GLU A 31 9.07 4.53 -8.96
N GLY A 32 8.73 3.23 -8.97
CA GLY A 32 8.82 2.42 -10.18
C GLY A 32 7.90 2.91 -11.30
N ALA A 33 6.73 3.45 -10.98
CA ALA A 33 5.82 4.03 -11.97
C ALA A 33 6.40 5.30 -12.60
N ASP A 34 7.06 6.15 -11.82
CA ASP A 34 7.75 7.35 -12.30
C ASP A 34 8.91 7.00 -13.23
N GLU A 35 9.75 6.02 -12.85
CA GLU A 35 10.85 5.51 -13.67
C GLU A 35 10.37 4.98 -15.04
N LEU A 36 9.19 4.34 -15.06
CA LEU A 36 8.55 3.84 -16.28
C LEU A 36 7.82 4.93 -17.08
N GLY A 37 7.78 6.17 -16.59
CA GLY A 37 7.15 7.30 -17.25
C GLY A 37 5.62 7.30 -17.18
N VAL A 38 5.02 6.54 -16.25
CA VAL A 38 3.57 6.51 -16.03
C VAL A 38 3.09 7.88 -15.57
N LYS A 39 2.19 8.50 -16.33
CA LYS A 39 1.77 9.89 -16.08
C LYS A 39 0.63 10.05 -15.09
N TRP A 40 -0.16 9.00 -14.89
CA TRP A 40 -1.34 9.04 -14.04
C TRP A 40 -1.46 7.76 -13.23
N PHE A 41 -1.77 7.93 -11.96
CA PHE A 41 -2.02 6.84 -11.03
C PHE A 41 -3.20 7.22 -10.14
N THR A 42 -4.05 6.26 -9.81
CA THR A 42 -5.18 6.47 -8.90
C THR A 42 -5.19 5.35 -7.88
N VAL A 43 -5.21 5.73 -6.60
CA VAL A 43 -5.08 4.79 -5.49
C VAL A 43 -6.40 4.71 -4.75
N PHE A 44 -6.90 3.50 -4.54
CA PHE A 44 -8.02 3.28 -3.64
C PHE A 44 -7.50 3.16 -2.20
N ALA A 45 -7.56 4.27 -1.47
CA ALA A 45 -7.10 4.37 -0.08
C ALA A 45 -8.22 4.10 0.93
N PHE A 46 -9.40 4.68 0.69
CA PHE A 46 -10.62 4.51 1.50
C PHE A 46 -11.85 4.51 0.60
N SER A 47 -12.88 3.77 1.00
CA SER A 47 -14.23 3.82 0.40
C SER A 47 -15.19 4.59 1.29
N THR A 48 -16.35 4.97 0.73
CA THR A 48 -17.53 5.41 1.49
C THR A 48 -18.18 4.24 2.24
#